data_AF-G9KVU7-F1
#
_entry.id   AF-G9KVU7-F1
#
_cell.length_a   1.000
_cell.length_b   1.000
_cell.length_c   1.000
_cell.angle_alpha   90.00
_cell.angle_beta   90.00
_cell.angle_gamma   90.00
#
_symmetry.space_group_name_H-M   'P 1'
#
loop_
_entity.id
_entity.type
_entity.pdbx_description
1 polymer ?
#
loop_
_entity_poly.entity_id
_entity_poly.type
_entity_poly.pdbx_seq_one_letter_code
_entity_poly.pdbx_strand_id
1 'polypeptide(L)'
;EASPIISLNGERFKAELFENTRASSKITSLLVELEAIRGNSGSQKSVVVSQWTSMLQVVARHLQRHGLTYATIDGSVSPKQRMDLVEAFNSSRGPQVMLISLSISLSAGGVGLNLTGGNHLFLLDMHWNPSLEDQACDRIYRVGQQKDVVVHKFICEGTVEEKILHLQEKKKTLAKQVLSGSGTSVKKLTLADLKVLFG
;
A
#
# COMPACT_ATOMS: atom_id res chain seq x y z
N GLU A 1 -28.13 23.60 3.37
CA GLU A 1 -27.09 24.10 4.30
C GLU A 1 -25.79 24.27 3.55
N ALA A 2 -24.97 25.27 3.88
CA ALA A 2 -23.68 25.45 3.23
C ALA A 2 -22.68 24.40 3.75
N SER A 3 -22.06 23.64 2.85
CA SER A 3 -21.07 22.63 3.19
C SER A 3 -19.92 23.26 3.99
N PRO A 4 -19.45 22.64 5.08
CA PRO A 4 -18.40 23.21 5.93
C PRO A 4 -17.13 23.49 5.11
N ILE A 5 -16.36 24.51 5.48
CA ILE A 5 -15.12 24.89 4.79
C ILE A 5 -13.93 24.55 5.68
N ILE A 6 -12.94 23.83 5.13
CA ILE A 6 -11.69 23.49 5.79
C ILE A 6 -10.58 24.36 5.19
N SER A 7 -9.75 24.95 6.05
CA SER A 7 -8.59 25.74 5.63
C SER A 7 -7.31 24.95 5.82
N LEU A 8 -6.53 24.78 4.75
CA LEU A 8 -5.24 24.09 4.76
C LEU A 8 -4.22 24.99 4.07
N ASN A 9 -3.14 25.34 4.78
CA ASN A 9 -2.06 26.21 4.28
C ASN A 9 -2.54 27.55 3.68
N GLY A 10 -3.65 28.10 4.19
CA GLY A 10 -4.24 29.36 3.70
C GLY A 10 -5.23 29.21 2.54
N GLU A 11 -5.32 28.02 1.93
CA GLU A 11 -6.33 27.71 0.93
C GLU A 11 -7.61 27.14 1.56
N ARG A 12 -8.76 27.49 0.99
CA ARG A 12 -10.08 27.08 1.47
C ARG A 12 -10.64 25.97 0.60
N PHE A 13 -10.98 24.86 1.24
CA PHE A 13 -11.53 23.68 0.60
C PHE A 13 -12.92 23.38 1.17
N LYS A 14 -13.80 22.82 0.35
CA LYS A 14 -15.07 22.27 0.84
C LYS A 14 -14.78 21.02 1.68
N ALA A 15 -15.42 20.89 2.83
CA ALA A 15 -15.26 19.74 3.73
C ALA A 15 -15.65 18.41 3.06
N GLU A 16 -16.61 18.45 2.12
CA GLU A 16 -16.97 17.33 1.24
C GLU A 16 -15.77 16.71 0.53
N LEU A 17 -14.71 17.49 0.28
CA LEU A 17 -13.48 16.99 -0.34
C LEU A 17 -12.80 15.91 0.51
N PHE A 18 -12.91 16.03 1.83
CA PHE A 18 -12.31 15.17 2.85
C PHE A 18 -13.31 14.15 3.39
N GLU A 19 -14.51 14.10 2.81
CA GLU A 19 -15.46 13.08 3.18
C GLU A 19 -14.94 11.70 2.78
N ASN A 20 -15.04 10.85 3.78
CA ASN A 20 -14.74 9.44 3.80
C ASN A 20 -15.52 8.59 2.78
N THR A 21 -16.54 9.18 2.16
CA THR A 21 -17.43 8.61 1.13
C THR A 21 -17.06 9.08 -0.27
N ARG A 22 -16.21 10.11 -0.40
CA ARG A 22 -15.78 10.68 -1.66
C ARG A 22 -14.51 9.97 -2.13
N ALA A 23 -14.58 9.39 -3.32
CA ALA A 23 -13.43 8.73 -3.92
C ALA A 23 -12.40 9.78 -4.38
N SER A 24 -11.18 9.68 -3.87
CA SER A 24 -10.03 10.41 -4.43
C SER A 24 -9.57 9.76 -5.75
N SER A 25 -8.63 10.38 -6.46
CA SER A 25 -8.07 9.82 -7.70
C SER A 25 -7.50 8.41 -7.48
N LYS A 26 -6.73 8.20 -6.40
CA LYS A 26 -6.18 6.88 -6.06
C LYS A 26 -7.25 5.85 -5.73
N ILE A 27 -8.28 6.23 -4.96
CA ILE A 27 -9.38 5.33 -4.64
C ILE A 27 -10.16 4.96 -5.90
N THR A 28 -10.41 5.92 -6.78
CA THR A 28 -11.11 5.69 -8.04
C THR A 28 -10.33 4.71 -8.91
N SER A 29 -9.03 4.93 -9.11
CA SER A 29 -8.17 4.02 -9.86
C SER A 29 -8.10 2.63 -9.22
N LEU A 30 -7.98 2.55 -7.89
CA LEU A 30 -7.99 1.26 -7.17
C LEU A 30 -9.29 0.50 -7.43
N LEU A 31 -10.45 1.15 -7.34
CA LEU A 31 -11.74 0.49 -7.56
C LEU A 31 -11.89 -0.02 -8.99
N VAL A 32 -11.47 0.76 -9.98
CA VAL A 32 -11.48 0.34 -11.39
C VAL A 32 -10.66 -0.94 -11.59
N GLU A 33 -9.44 -0.97 -11.04
CA GLU A 33 -8.57 -2.16 -11.13
C GLU A 33 -9.18 -3.36 -10.40
N LEU A 34 -9.71 -3.16 -9.20
CA LEU A 34 -10.35 -4.24 -8.43
C LEU A 34 -11.59 -4.81 -9.12
N GLU A 35 -12.38 -3.97 -9.80
CA GLU A 35 -13.54 -4.41 -10.58
C GLU A 35 -13.12 -5.17 -11.84
N ALA A 36 -12.07 -4.73 -12.52
CA ALA A 36 -11.49 -5.44 -13.66
C ALA A 36 -10.98 -6.84 -13.24
N ILE A 37 -10.28 -6.92 -12.12
CA ILE A 37 -9.80 -8.18 -11.52
C ILE A 37 -10.97 -9.10 -11.16
N ARG A 38 -12.04 -8.54 -10.57
CA ARG A 38 -13.25 -9.30 -10.24
C ARG A 38 -13.97 -9.85 -11.48
N GLY A 39 -13.93 -9.11 -12.59
CA GLY A 39 -14.58 -9.50 -13.85
C GLY A 39 -13.85 -10.62 -14.62
N ASN A 40 -12.58 -10.89 -14.30
CA ASN A 40 -11.83 -11.97 -14.91
C ASN A 40 -12.30 -13.34 -14.39
N SER A 41 -12.33 -14.36 -15.25
CA SER A 41 -12.82 -15.72 -14.95
C SER A 41 -11.98 -16.50 -13.92
N GLY A 42 -10.89 -15.92 -13.42
CA GLY A 42 -10.02 -16.53 -12.41
C GLY A 42 -10.35 -16.04 -11.00
N SER A 43 -10.24 -16.93 -10.00
CA SER A 43 -10.28 -16.52 -8.59
C SER A 43 -9.01 -15.70 -8.27
N GLN A 44 -9.05 -14.40 -8.55
CA GLN A 44 -7.97 -13.46 -8.27
C GLN A 44 -8.23 -12.74 -6.95
N LYS A 45 -7.15 -12.43 -6.22
CA LYS A 45 -7.21 -11.78 -4.92
C LYS A 45 -6.16 -10.69 -4.82
N SER A 46 -6.52 -9.66 -4.09
CA SER A 46 -5.76 -8.41 -4.04
C SER A 46 -5.32 -8.11 -2.61
N VAL A 47 -4.08 -7.66 -2.46
CA VAL A 47 -3.54 -7.12 -1.22
C VAL A 47 -3.32 -5.63 -1.44
N VAL A 48 -3.90 -4.79 -0.59
CA VAL A 48 -3.75 -3.34 -0.63
C VAL A 48 -2.95 -2.92 0.58
N VAL A 49 -1.84 -2.23 0.34
CA VAL A 49 -0.92 -1.77 1.37
C VAL A 49 -0.91 -0.25 1.39
N SER A 50 -0.98 0.31 2.59
CA SER A 50 -0.87 1.74 2.86
C SER A 50 -0.12 1.95 4.17
N GLN A 51 0.66 3.02 4.28
CA GLN A 51 1.30 3.37 5.54
C GLN A 51 0.35 4.05 6.53
N TRP A 52 -0.79 4.55 6.04
CA TRP A 52 -1.78 5.27 6.83
C TRP A 52 -2.99 4.37 7.10
N THR A 53 -3.21 4.03 8.37
CA THR A 53 -4.38 3.24 8.79
C THR A 53 -5.69 3.97 8.46
N SER A 54 -5.71 5.30 8.57
CA SER A 54 -6.85 6.13 8.15
C SER A 54 -7.20 5.92 6.67
N MET A 55 -6.21 5.84 5.78
CA MET A 55 -6.42 5.56 4.36
C MET A 55 -7.00 4.16 4.14
N LEU A 56 -6.54 3.15 4.89
CA LEU A 56 -7.15 1.80 4.83
C LEU A 56 -8.62 1.82 5.25
N GLN A 57 -8.99 2.62 6.25
CA GLN A 57 -10.39 2.79 6.65
C GLN A 57 -11.23 3.46 5.56
N VAL A 58 -10.64 4.41 4.80
CA VAL A 58 -11.29 4.96 3.60
C VAL A 58 -11.52 3.88 2.56
N VAL A 59 -10.48 3.14 2.20
CA VAL A 59 -10.58 2.04 1.23
C VAL A 59 -11.64 1.02 1.67
N ALA A 60 -11.63 0.59 2.94
CA ALA A 60 -12.59 -0.35 3.49
C ALA A 60 -14.05 0.08 3.26
N ARG A 61 -14.37 1.36 3.52
CA ARG A 61 -15.73 1.90 3.25
C ARG A 61 -16.09 1.84 1.77
N HIS A 62 -15.16 2.14 0.89
CA HIS A 62 -15.39 2.04 -0.55
C HIS A 62 -15.57 0.59 -1.01
N LEU A 63 -14.77 -0.35 -0.51
CA LEU A 63 -14.92 -1.78 -0.80
C LEU A 63 -16.30 -2.29 -0.36
N GLN A 64 -16.74 -1.91 0.85
CA GLN A 64 -18.06 -2.28 1.38
C GLN A 64 -19.19 -1.78 0.48
N ARG A 65 -19.11 -0.53 -0.01
CA ARG A 65 -20.12 0.06 -0.91
C ARG A 65 -20.17 -0.65 -2.28
N HIS A 66 -19.05 -1.18 -2.75
CA HIS A 66 -18.96 -1.92 -4.02
C HIS A 66 -19.19 -3.44 -3.86
N GLY A 67 -19.56 -3.89 -2.64
CA GLY A 67 -19.85 -5.30 -2.35
C GLY A 67 -18.62 -6.22 -2.41
N LEU A 68 -17.41 -5.67 -2.27
CA LEU A 68 -16.17 -6.44 -2.25
C LEU A 68 -15.88 -6.94 -0.84
N THR A 69 -15.63 -8.25 -0.70
CA THR A 69 -15.27 -8.82 0.60
C THR A 69 -13.82 -8.49 0.94
N TYR A 70 -13.58 -8.03 2.18
CA TYR A 70 -12.25 -7.66 2.61
C TYR A 70 -11.94 -8.09 4.05
N ALA A 71 -10.65 -8.20 4.35
CA ALA A 71 -10.11 -8.32 5.69
C ALA A 71 -9.06 -7.22 5.92
N THR A 72 -8.85 -6.81 7.17
CA THR A 72 -7.91 -5.74 7.52
C THR A 72 -6.93 -6.19 8.60
N ILE A 73 -5.66 -5.88 8.39
CA ILE A 73 -4.58 -6.06 9.36
C ILE A 73 -3.86 -4.71 9.53
N ASP A 74 -4.29 -3.93 10.52
CA ASP A 74 -3.81 -2.56 10.78
C ASP A 74 -2.98 -2.41 12.07
N GLY A 75 -2.73 -3.53 12.76
CA GLY A 75 -1.88 -3.61 13.95
C GLY A 75 -2.63 -3.62 15.27
N SER A 76 -3.91 -3.32 15.25
CA SER A 76 -4.82 -3.58 16.37
C SER A 76 -5.16 -5.07 16.52
N VAL A 77 -4.94 -5.86 15.45
CA VAL A 77 -5.25 -7.28 15.39
C VAL A 77 -4.23 -8.13 16.16
N SER A 78 -4.74 -8.95 17.09
CA SER A 78 -3.93 -9.87 17.89
C SER A 78 -3.18 -10.89 17.01
N PRO A 79 -2.04 -11.44 17.46
CA PRO A 79 -1.27 -12.40 16.66
C PRO A 79 -2.06 -13.63 16.21
N LYS A 80 -2.96 -14.14 17.07
CA LYS A 80 -3.82 -15.29 16.75
C LYS A 80 -4.81 -14.95 15.64
N GLN A 81 -5.60 -13.88 15.81
CA GLN A 81 -6.56 -13.43 14.81
C GLN A 81 -5.87 -13.08 13.48
N ARG A 82 -4.64 -12.55 13.53
CA ARG A 82 -3.85 -12.26 12.33
C ARG A 82 -3.58 -13.54 11.53
N MET A 83 -3.21 -14.64 12.18
CA MET A 83 -3.01 -15.92 11.52
C MET A 83 -4.31 -16.45 10.91
N ASP A 84 -5.42 -16.37 11.65
CA ASP A 84 -6.74 -16.79 11.17
C ASP A 84 -7.16 -16.00 9.92
N LEU A 85 -6.92 -14.68 9.88
CA LEU A 85 -7.20 -13.83 8.72
C LEU A 85 -6.33 -14.16 7.51
N VAL A 86 -5.05 -14.47 7.73
CA VAL A 86 -4.11 -14.87 6.67
C VAL A 86 -4.51 -16.23 6.08
N GLU A 87 -4.84 -17.19 6.92
CA GLU A 87 -5.31 -18.51 6.49
C GLU A 87 -6.62 -18.39 5.71
N ALA A 88 -7.58 -17.61 6.23
CA ALA A 88 -8.83 -17.33 5.54
C ALA A 88 -8.56 -16.68 4.17
N PHE A 89 -7.66 -15.70 4.08
CA PHE A 89 -7.31 -15.06 2.81
C PHE A 89 -6.66 -16.03 1.81
N ASN A 90 -5.82 -16.96 2.27
CA ASN A 90 -5.21 -17.96 1.40
C ASN A 90 -6.19 -19.03 0.92
N SER A 91 -7.30 -19.24 1.61
CA SER A 91 -8.37 -20.14 1.19
C SER A 91 -9.17 -19.57 0.01
N SER A 92 -9.64 -20.43 -0.91
CA SER A 92 -10.43 -20.02 -2.08
C SER A 92 -11.75 -19.31 -1.73
N ARG A 93 -12.32 -19.60 -0.56
CA ARG A 93 -13.55 -18.96 -0.04
C ARG A 93 -13.29 -17.70 0.80
N GLY A 94 -12.03 -17.31 0.95
CA GLY A 94 -11.62 -16.14 1.70
C GLY A 94 -12.04 -14.82 1.07
N PRO A 95 -11.76 -13.70 1.77
CA PRO A 95 -11.99 -12.36 1.23
C PRO A 95 -11.23 -12.15 -0.09
N GLN A 96 -11.81 -11.30 -0.95
CA GLN A 96 -11.21 -10.91 -2.23
C GLN A 96 -10.07 -9.91 -2.03
N VAL A 97 -10.17 -9.05 -1.01
CA VAL A 97 -9.20 -7.99 -0.73
C VAL A 97 -8.63 -8.12 0.69
N MET A 98 -7.32 -7.99 0.84
CA MET A 98 -6.64 -7.89 2.13
C MET A 98 -6.05 -6.49 2.27
N LEU A 99 -6.49 -5.75 3.28
CA LEU A 99 -5.99 -4.41 3.62
C LEU A 99 -4.89 -4.55 4.68
N ILE A 100 -3.69 -4.04 4.42
CA ILE A 100 -2.54 -4.17 5.32
C ILE A 100 -1.91 -2.81 5.57
N SER A 101 -1.67 -2.49 6.84
CA SER A 101 -0.84 -1.36 7.20
C SER A 101 0.63 -1.68 6.96
N LEU A 102 1.35 -0.77 6.29
CA LEU A 102 2.77 -0.92 5.96
C LEU A 102 3.58 -1.16 7.25
N SER A 103 3.25 -0.48 8.35
CA SER A 103 3.93 -0.71 9.63
C SER A 103 3.79 -2.16 10.10
N ILE A 104 2.70 -2.87 9.81
CA ILE A 104 2.55 -4.29 10.17
C ILE A 104 3.21 -5.22 9.16
N SER A 105 3.17 -4.87 7.87
CA SER A 105 3.97 -5.57 6.85
C SER A 105 5.44 -5.65 7.26
N LEU A 106 5.93 -4.63 7.98
CA LEU A 106 7.30 -4.48 8.48
C LEU A 106 7.50 -5.02 9.90
N SER A 107 6.60 -4.70 10.83
CA SER A 107 6.70 -5.00 12.26
C SER A 107 6.11 -6.33 12.66
N ALA A 108 5.73 -7.21 11.72
CA ALA A 108 5.46 -8.62 12.02
C ALA A 108 6.70 -9.39 12.54
N GLY A 109 7.70 -8.72 13.14
CA GLY A 109 8.64 -9.28 14.10
C GLY A 109 9.41 -10.48 13.59
N GLY A 110 9.88 -10.46 12.34
CA GLY A 110 10.59 -11.59 11.73
C GLY A 110 9.72 -12.81 11.40
N VAL A 111 8.42 -12.80 11.72
CA VAL A 111 7.46 -13.84 11.33
C VAL A 111 6.77 -13.42 10.04
N GLY A 112 7.20 -14.03 8.95
CA GLY A 112 6.71 -13.72 7.61
C GLY A 112 5.21 -13.97 7.43
N LEU A 113 4.35 -12.95 7.33
CA LEU A 113 2.98 -13.12 6.81
C LEU A 113 3.05 -13.78 5.42
N ASN A 114 2.34 -14.89 5.25
CA ASN A 114 2.32 -15.62 3.99
C ASN A 114 1.00 -15.37 3.26
N LEU A 115 1.01 -14.55 2.22
CA LEU A 115 -0.19 -14.10 1.50
C LEU A 115 -0.23 -14.68 0.08
N THR A 116 0.19 -15.94 -0.07
CA THR A 116 0.27 -16.65 -1.36
C THR A 116 -1.08 -16.88 -2.04
N GLY A 117 -2.21 -16.67 -1.35
CA GLY A 117 -3.52 -16.65 -2.00
C GLY A 117 -3.77 -15.42 -2.88
N GLY A 118 -3.06 -14.32 -2.61
CA GLY A 118 -3.11 -13.07 -3.37
C GLY A 118 -2.24 -13.11 -4.62
N ASN A 119 -2.65 -12.43 -5.68
CA ASN A 119 -1.86 -12.31 -6.91
C ASN A 119 -1.73 -10.85 -7.39
N HIS A 120 -2.45 -9.90 -6.80
CA HIS A 120 -2.27 -8.48 -7.03
C HIS A 120 -1.85 -7.77 -5.76
N LEU A 121 -0.77 -6.99 -5.80
CA LEU A 121 -0.33 -6.12 -4.72
C LEU A 121 -0.53 -4.67 -5.15
N PHE A 122 -1.29 -3.91 -4.37
CA PHE A 122 -1.52 -2.48 -4.58
C PHE A 122 -0.80 -1.68 -3.51
N LEU A 123 0.16 -0.86 -3.91
CA LEU A 123 0.85 0.10 -3.04
C LEU A 123 0.21 1.46 -3.22
N LEU A 124 -0.61 1.89 -2.25
CA LEU A 124 -1.32 3.16 -2.29
C LEU A 124 -0.41 4.36 -2.00
N ASP A 125 0.59 4.17 -1.15
CA ASP A 125 1.52 5.22 -0.75
C ASP A 125 2.96 4.71 -0.93
N MET A 126 3.82 5.59 -1.46
CA MET A 126 5.24 5.31 -1.64
C MET A 126 6.01 5.61 -0.36
N HIS A 127 6.87 4.68 0.06
CA HIS A 127 7.73 4.89 1.22
C HIS A 127 9.17 5.22 0.78
N TRP A 128 9.83 6.21 1.36
CA TRP A 128 11.19 6.63 0.95
C TRP A 128 12.26 5.52 0.99
N ASN A 129 12.02 4.46 1.76
CA ASN A 129 12.87 3.27 1.82
C ASN A 129 12.34 2.17 0.89
N PRO A 130 13.01 1.89 -0.25
CA PRO A 130 12.55 0.91 -1.23
C PRO A 130 12.52 -0.53 -0.68
N SER A 131 13.39 -0.87 0.28
CA SER A 131 13.45 -2.22 0.84
C SER A 131 12.18 -2.63 1.58
N LEU A 132 11.34 -1.67 1.97
CA LEU A 132 10.06 -1.94 2.62
C LEU A 132 9.01 -2.43 1.61
N GLU A 133 9.08 -1.94 0.38
CA GLU A 133 8.22 -2.39 -0.72
C GLU A 133 8.63 -3.78 -1.18
N ASP A 134 9.93 -4.02 -1.32
CA ASP A 134 10.48 -5.33 -1.67
C ASP A 134 10.02 -6.39 -0.64
N GLN A 135 10.11 -6.07 0.65
CA GLN A 135 9.62 -6.94 1.72
C GLN A 135 8.11 -7.19 1.67
N ALA A 136 7.31 -6.21 1.23
CA ALA A 136 5.86 -6.39 1.05
C ALA A 136 5.56 -7.30 -0.15
N CYS A 137 6.31 -7.15 -1.25
CA CYS A 137 6.25 -8.03 -2.40
C CYS A 137 6.60 -9.48 -2.03
N ASP A 138 7.66 -9.68 -1.24
CA ASP A 138 8.12 -10.99 -0.77
C ASP A 138 7.07 -11.75 0.08
N ARG A 139 6.03 -11.06 0.59
CA ARG A 139 4.93 -11.72 1.32
C ARG A 139 3.93 -12.42 0.40
N ILE A 140 3.88 -12.02 -0.87
CA ILE A 140 2.96 -12.53 -1.88
C ILE A 140 3.72 -13.38 -2.89
N TYR A 141 4.87 -12.88 -3.33
CA TYR A 141 5.84 -13.59 -4.15
C TYR A 141 6.72 -14.48 -3.26
N ARG A 142 6.15 -15.60 -2.80
CA ARG A 142 6.81 -16.56 -1.92
C ARG A 142 6.62 -17.99 -2.42
N VAL A 143 7.49 -18.89 -1.98
CA VAL A 143 7.37 -20.34 -2.23
C VAL A 143 5.95 -20.80 -1.85
N GLY A 144 5.23 -21.38 -2.81
CA GLY A 144 3.82 -21.79 -2.67
C GLY A 144 2.84 -20.92 -3.47
N GLN A 145 3.29 -19.79 -4.03
CA GLN A 145 2.53 -19.04 -5.03
C GLN A 145 2.44 -19.81 -6.35
N GLN A 146 1.25 -19.85 -6.94
CA GLN A 146 0.96 -20.56 -8.19
C GLN A 146 0.49 -19.61 -9.31
N LYS A 147 0.28 -18.34 -9.00
CA LYS A 147 -0.22 -17.31 -9.92
C LYS A 147 0.83 -16.23 -10.14
N ASP A 148 0.82 -15.62 -11.31
CA ASP A 148 1.64 -14.45 -11.59
C ASP A 148 1.28 -13.31 -10.64
N VAL A 149 2.29 -12.76 -9.97
CA VAL A 149 2.14 -11.66 -9.02
C VAL A 149 2.34 -10.34 -9.76
N VAL A 150 1.33 -9.48 -9.71
CA VAL A 150 1.37 -8.13 -10.28
C VAL A 150 1.45 -7.10 -9.16
N VAL A 151 2.45 -6.23 -9.22
CA VAL A 151 2.62 -5.12 -8.27
C VAL A 151 2.22 -3.81 -8.93
N HIS A 152 1.17 -3.20 -8.40
CA HIS A 152 0.61 -1.93 -8.80
C HIS A 152 1.09 -0.83 -7.85
N LYS A 153 1.73 0.20 -8.37
CA LYS A 153 2.20 1.35 -7.58
C LYS A 153 1.43 2.60 -7.97
N PHE A 154 0.69 3.19 -7.03
CA PHE A 154 -0.05 4.42 -7.28
C PHE A 154 0.81 5.64 -6.95
N ILE A 155 1.03 6.48 -7.95
CA ILE A 155 1.82 7.70 -7.84
C ILE A 155 1.01 8.85 -8.43
N CYS A 156 0.85 9.92 -7.67
CA CYS A 156 0.25 11.15 -8.17
C CYS A 156 1.32 12.01 -8.85
N GLU A 157 1.16 12.25 -10.16
CA GLU A 157 2.02 13.13 -10.95
C GLU A 157 1.97 14.58 -10.44
N GLY A 158 3.10 15.29 -10.51
CA GLY A 158 3.24 16.67 -10.04
C GLY A 158 3.21 16.83 -8.52
N THR A 159 3.31 15.74 -7.76
CA THR A 159 3.26 15.78 -6.29
C THR A 159 4.57 15.34 -5.65
N VAL A 160 4.64 15.45 -4.32
CA VAL A 160 5.79 14.95 -3.53
C VAL A 160 6.07 13.45 -3.76
N GLU A 161 5.09 12.69 -4.23
CA GLU A 161 5.25 11.25 -4.50
C GLU A 161 6.23 10.96 -5.63
N GLU A 162 6.29 11.81 -6.66
CA GLU A 162 7.30 11.69 -7.72
C GLU A 162 8.71 11.95 -7.19
N LYS A 163 8.84 12.93 -6.28
CA LYS A 163 10.12 13.20 -5.62
C LYS A 163 10.57 12.01 -4.77
N ILE A 164 9.63 11.34 -4.08
CA ILE A 164 9.90 10.12 -3.32
C ILE A 164 10.34 8.98 -4.25
N LEU A 165 9.69 8.80 -5.40
CA LEU A 165 10.09 7.82 -6.41
C LEU A 165 11.54 8.06 -6.87
N HIS A 166 11.88 9.32 -7.19
CA HIS A 166 13.24 9.67 -7.58
C HIS A 166 14.27 9.40 -6.47
N LEU A 167 13.90 9.64 -5.22
CA LEU A 167 14.73 9.32 -4.06
C LEU A 167 14.95 7.82 -3.91
N GLN A 168 13.92 6.98 -4.13
CA GLN A 168 14.09 5.53 -4.12
C GLN A 168 15.08 5.06 -5.18
N GLU A 169 14.98 5.59 -6.41
CA GLU A 169 15.88 5.18 -7.50
C GLU A 169 17.33 5.60 -7.23
N LYS A 170 17.55 6.79 -6.65
CA LYS A 170 18.85 7.19 -6.13
C LYS A 170 19.37 6.21 -5.06
N LYS A 171 18.54 5.84 -4.08
CA LYS A 171 18.93 4.90 -3.02
C LYS A 171 19.23 3.50 -3.55
N LYS A 172 18.45 2.99 -4.51
CA LYS A 172 18.72 1.70 -5.17
C LYS A 172 20.04 1.72 -5.93
N THR A 173 20.31 2.81 -6.65
CA THR A 173 21.57 2.98 -7.40
C THR A 173 22.77 2.99 -6.46
N LEU A 174 22.68 3.76 -5.37
CA LEU A 174 23.71 3.78 -4.32
C LEU A 174 23.90 2.42 -3.65
N ALA A 175 22.80 1.72 -3.33
CA ALA A 175 22.87 0.38 -2.74
C ALA A 175 23.58 -0.62 -3.66
N LYS A 176 23.33 -0.57 -4.98
CA LYS A 176 24.05 -1.39 -5.97
C LYS A 176 25.56 -1.07 -5.99
N GLN A 177 25.93 0.21 -5.90
CA GLN A 177 27.33 0.65 -5.87
C GLN A 177 28.07 0.26 -4.57
N VAL A 178 27.36 0.22 -3.45
CA VAL A 178 27.89 -0.28 -2.17
C VAL A 178 28.15 -1.79 -2.26
N LEU A 179 27.19 -2.54 -2.82
CA LEU A 179 27.31 -3.99 -2.97
C LEU A 179 28.43 -4.39 -3.95
N SER A 180 28.74 -3.55 -4.93
CA SER A 180 29.90 -3.71 -5.82
C SER A 180 31.24 -3.31 -5.19
N GLY A 181 31.27 -3.01 -3.88
CA GLY A 181 32.49 -2.77 -3.11
C GLY A 181 33.02 -1.32 -3.15
N SER A 182 32.22 -0.36 -3.61
CA SER A 182 32.70 1.03 -3.86
C SER A 182 31.94 2.11 -3.09
N GLY A 183 31.08 1.79 -2.11
CA GLY A 183 30.17 2.77 -1.51
C GLY A 183 29.96 2.67 0.01
N THR A 184 29.62 3.81 0.62
CA THR A 184 29.29 3.98 2.05
C THR A 184 27.82 3.62 2.33
N SER A 185 27.52 2.95 3.45
CA SER A 185 26.18 2.45 3.80
C SER A 185 25.18 3.58 4.12
N VAL A 186 24.14 3.79 3.30
CA VAL A 186 23.14 4.87 3.47
C VAL A 186 21.82 4.31 4.01
N LYS A 187 21.66 4.24 5.35
CA LYS A 187 20.40 3.80 5.98
C LYS A 187 19.46 4.93 6.43
N LYS A 188 19.90 6.20 6.43
CA LYS A 188 19.10 7.34 6.93
C LYS A 188 18.86 8.40 5.85
N LEU A 189 17.70 9.05 5.89
CA LEU A 189 17.40 10.27 5.13
C LEU A 189 18.42 11.34 5.49
N THR A 190 19.02 11.99 4.49
CA THR A 190 19.92 13.12 4.70
C THR A 190 19.14 14.43 4.67
N LEU A 191 19.73 15.49 5.23
CA LEU A 191 19.14 16.83 5.22
C LEU A 191 19.03 17.38 3.78
N ALA A 192 19.92 16.96 2.88
CA ALA A 192 19.83 17.24 1.46
C ALA A 192 18.60 16.59 0.81
N ASP A 193 18.28 15.33 1.16
CA ASP A 193 17.08 14.65 0.67
C ASP A 193 15.80 15.36 1.12
N LEU A 194 15.76 15.81 2.39
CA LEU A 194 14.63 16.58 2.92
C LEU A 194 14.44 17.90 2.17
N LYS A 195 15.52 18.58 1.81
CA LYS A 195 15.47 19.82 1.02
C LYS A 195 14.96 19.57 -0.40
N VAL A 196 15.26 18.42 -1.01
CA VAL A 196 14.69 18.06 -2.32
C VAL A 196 13.20 17.77 -2.22
N LEU A 197 12.76 17.09 -1.15
CA LEU A 197 11.35 16.74 -0.94
C LEU A 197 10.47 17.98 -0.69
N PHE A 198 10.91 18.88 0.20
CA PHE A 198 10.08 19.97 0.73
C PHE A 198 10.56 21.40 0.38
N GLY A 199 11.69 21.53 -0.31
CA GLY A 199 12.25 22.80 -0.76
C GLY A 199 12.09 23.04 -2.25
#